data_AF-A0A1C6GQG6-F1
#
_entry.id   AF-A0A1C6GQG6-F1
#
_cell.length_a   1.000
_cell.length_b   1.000
_cell.length_c   1.000
_cell.angle_alpha   90.00
_cell.angle_beta   90.00
_cell.angle_gamma   90.00
#
_symmetry.space_group_name_H-M   'P 1'
#
loop_
_entity.id
_entity.type
_entity.pdbx_description
1 polymer ?
#
loop_
_entity_poly.entity_id
_entity_poly.type
_entity_poly.pdbx_seq_one_letter_code
_entity_poly.pdbx_strand_id
1 'polypeptide(L)'
;METLEPFNIIYQTAEDGLGDTVKPRLMEADADLEKVLVIDDRDTPLTLADERIARAIRENNARLVIIDPVQAFLGTDVDMNRANEVRPIFRSLGDIAQATGCAIVLIGHLNKAAGTQSTYRGLGSIDITAAVRSLLFIGKLKDSPTTRVLIHEKSSLAPPGQSLAFSLGDEKGFEWIGAYDITADELLAGTDTAKTESKTAQAQMLILELLADGKRMPSAELEKAVNERGISSRTMRTAKSRIGDRLVTEKDGTAWVCYLRD
;
A
#
# COMPACT_ATOMS: atom_id res chain seq x y z
N MET A 1 -6.03 -3.74 13.31
CA MET A 1 -6.74 -2.82 12.39
C MET A 1 -8.21 -3.17 12.53
N GLU A 2 -9.08 -2.18 12.69
CA GLU A 2 -10.51 -2.43 12.83
C GLU A 2 -11.02 -3.06 11.53
N THR A 3 -11.63 -4.25 11.62
CA THR A 3 -12.17 -4.94 10.44
C THR A 3 -13.45 -4.23 10.03
N LEU A 4 -13.53 -3.80 8.78
CA LEU A 4 -14.74 -3.20 8.23
C LEU A 4 -15.73 -4.31 7.87
N GLU A 5 -17.02 -4.06 8.11
CA GLU A 5 -18.08 -4.91 7.56
C GLU A 5 -18.01 -4.96 6.03
N PRO A 6 -18.28 -6.11 5.39
CA PRO A 6 -18.26 -6.24 3.92
C PRO A 6 -19.16 -5.20 3.24
N PHE A 7 -18.66 -4.61 2.15
CA PHE A 7 -19.39 -3.63 1.34
C PHE A 7 -19.16 -3.87 -0.14
N ASN A 8 -20.10 -3.39 -0.96
CA ASN A 8 -20.04 -3.59 -2.41
C ASN A 8 -18.83 -2.86 -3.00
N ILE A 9 -18.10 -3.60 -3.84
CA ILE A 9 -16.98 -3.09 -4.63
C ILE A 9 -17.26 -3.36 -6.11
N ILE A 10 -16.73 -2.51 -6.99
CA ILE A 10 -16.70 -2.78 -8.43
C ILE A 10 -15.23 -3.08 -8.79
N TYR A 11 -14.96 -4.26 -9.34
CA TYR A 11 -13.63 -4.65 -9.82
C TYR A 11 -13.68 -4.80 -11.33
N GLN A 12 -13.22 -3.78 -12.06
CA GLN A 12 -13.15 -3.82 -13.51
C GLN A 12 -11.72 -4.13 -13.96
N THR A 13 -11.53 -5.25 -14.66
CA THR A 13 -10.23 -5.63 -15.23
C THR A 13 -10.30 -5.97 -16.71
N ALA A 14 -9.23 -5.65 -17.42
CA ALA A 14 -8.98 -6.03 -18.81
C ALA A 14 -7.75 -6.96 -18.96
N GLU A 15 -7.09 -7.31 -17.86
CA GLU A 15 -5.87 -8.12 -17.84
C GLU A 15 -6.13 -9.57 -17.43
N ASP A 16 -6.71 -9.75 -16.24
CA ASP A 16 -6.91 -11.05 -15.62
C ASP A 16 -8.33 -11.55 -15.85
N GLY A 17 -8.49 -12.84 -16.16
CA GLY A 17 -9.80 -13.45 -16.31
C GLY A 17 -10.55 -13.47 -14.97
N LEU A 18 -11.79 -12.99 -14.97
CA LEU A 18 -12.62 -12.91 -13.75
C LEU A 18 -12.83 -14.29 -13.10
N GLY A 19 -13.08 -15.31 -13.93
CA GLY A 19 -13.41 -16.66 -13.45
C GLY A 19 -12.21 -17.51 -13.07
N ASP A 20 -11.09 -17.36 -13.77
CA ASP A 20 -9.92 -18.24 -13.63
C ASP A 20 -8.77 -17.62 -12.82
N THR A 21 -8.76 -16.30 -12.65
CA THR A 21 -7.65 -15.59 -12.01
C THR A 21 -8.12 -14.72 -10.85
N VAL A 22 -9.06 -13.79 -11.09
CA VAL A 22 -9.51 -12.84 -10.06
C VAL A 22 -10.29 -13.55 -8.96
N LYS A 23 -11.28 -14.37 -9.32
CA LYS A 23 -12.13 -15.08 -8.36
C LYS A 23 -11.32 -16.01 -7.43
N PRO A 24 -10.41 -16.88 -7.91
CA PRO A 24 -9.59 -17.71 -7.02
C PRO A 24 -8.75 -16.89 -6.04
N ARG A 25 -8.15 -15.78 -6.47
CA ARG A 25 -7.36 -14.90 -5.59
C ARG A 25 -8.20 -14.18 -4.55
N LEU A 26 -9.42 -13.76 -4.91
CA LEU A 26 -10.38 -13.19 -3.96
C LEU A 26 -10.81 -14.23 -2.92
N MET A 27 -11.01 -15.49 -3.32
CA MET A 27 -11.31 -16.58 -2.39
C MET A 27 -10.14 -16.86 -1.44
N GLU A 28 -8.90 -16.85 -1.93
CA GLU A 28 -7.70 -16.99 -1.09
C GLU A 28 -7.55 -15.83 -0.08
N ALA A 29 -8.06 -14.64 -0.42
CA ALA A 29 -8.09 -13.47 0.44
C ALA A 29 -9.35 -13.37 1.33
N ASP A 30 -10.15 -14.45 1.44
CA ASP A 30 -11.40 -14.50 2.21
C ASP A 30 -12.44 -13.41 1.85
N ALA A 31 -12.44 -12.96 0.58
CA ALA A 31 -13.38 -11.95 0.12
C ALA A 31 -14.81 -12.50 0.00
N ASP A 32 -15.79 -11.71 0.44
CA ASP A 32 -17.20 -11.97 0.15
C ASP A 32 -17.49 -11.69 -1.34
N LEU A 33 -17.55 -12.75 -2.14
CA LEU A 33 -17.75 -12.66 -3.58
C LEU A 33 -19.11 -12.09 -3.97
N GLU A 34 -20.13 -12.11 -3.10
CA GLU A 34 -21.42 -11.49 -3.38
C GLU A 34 -21.34 -9.96 -3.38
N LYS A 35 -20.27 -9.41 -2.80
CA LYS A 35 -19.98 -7.97 -2.76
C LYS A 35 -19.08 -7.51 -3.90
N VAL A 36 -18.60 -8.41 -4.75
CA VAL A 36 -17.69 -8.07 -5.85
C VAL A 36 -18.48 -8.02 -7.16
N LEU A 37 -18.65 -6.80 -7.66
CA LEU A 37 -19.43 -6.49 -8.85
C LEU A 37 -18.50 -6.15 -10.02
N VAL A 38 -18.99 -6.34 -11.24
CA VAL A 38 -18.29 -5.98 -12.48
C VAL A 38 -19.29 -5.25 -13.39
N ILE A 39 -18.82 -4.24 -14.11
CA ILE A 39 -19.66 -3.55 -15.09
C ILE A 39 -19.63 -4.37 -16.38
N ASP A 40 -20.82 -4.69 -16.91
CA ASP A 40 -20.92 -5.37 -18.20
C ASP A 40 -20.52 -4.41 -19.34
N ASP A 41 -19.43 -4.76 -20.01
CA ASP A 41 -18.84 -4.00 -21.11
C ASP A 41 -18.63 -4.83 -22.38
N ARG A 42 -19.27 -6.00 -22.46
CA ARG A 42 -19.13 -6.94 -23.60
C ARG A 42 -19.58 -6.34 -24.93
N ASP A 43 -20.71 -5.62 -24.92
CA ASP A 43 -21.28 -5.01 -26.14
C ASP A 43 -20.67 -3.64 -26.44
N THR A 44 -20.33 -2.88 -25.39
CA THR A 44 -19.74 -1.55 -25.50
C THR A 44 -18.63 -1.44 -24.47
N PRO A 45 -17.35 -1.36 -24.91
CA PRO A 45 -16.21 -1.27 -24.02
C PRO A 45 -16.37 -0.13 -23.02
N LEU A 46 -16.01 -0.37 -21.76
CA LEU A 46 -16.05 0.65 -20.73
C LEU A 46 -14.88 1.61 -20.93
N THR A 47 -15.11 2.90 -20.70
CA THR A 47 -14.04 3.89 -20.59
C THR A 47 -14.16 4.65 -19.27
N LEU A 48 -13.09 5.28 -18.82
CA LEU A 48 -13.07 6.09 -17.59
C LEU A 48 -13.97 7.32 -17.66
N ALA A 49 -14.35 7.76 -18.86
CA ALA A 49 -15.29 8.86 -19.07
C ALA A 49 -16.76 8.39 -19.10
N ASP A 50 -17.02 7.09 -18.94
CA ASP A 50 -18.34 6.51 -19.09
C ASP A 50 -19.22 6.71 -17.83
N GLU A 51 -20.42 7.26 -18.02
CA GLU A 51 -21.43 7.46 -16.97
C GLU A 51 -21.88 6.14 -16.30
N ARG A 52 -21.67 4.99 -16.95
CA ARG A 52 -21.90 3.66 -16.35
C ARG A 52 -21.15 3.48 -15.04
N ILE A 53 -19.96 4.07 -14.87
CA ILE A 53 -19.22 4.01 -13.60
C ILE A 53 -20.02 4.71 -12.49
N ALA A 54 -20.43 5.97 -12.71
CA ALA A 54 -21.19 6.72 -11.73
C ALA A 54 -22.55 6.10 -11.43
N ARG A 55 -23.21 5.52 -12.44
CA ARG A 55 -24.47 4.80 -12.30
C ARG A 55 -24.30 3.54 -11.44
N ALA A 56 -23.32 2.70 -11.78
CA ALA A 56 -23.07 1.44 -11.08
C ALA A 56 -22.72 1.68 -9.59
N ILE A 57 -21.94 2.72 -9.29
CA ILE A 57 -21.65 3.12 -7.90
C ILE A 57 -22.93 3.42 -7.13
N ARG A 58 -23.83 4.24 -7.70
CA ARG A 58 -25.07 4.67 -7.03
C ARG A 58 -26.07 3.53 -6.88
N GLU A 59 -26.32 2.78 -7.95
CA GLU A 59 -27.32 1.70 -7.97
C GLU A 59 -26.95 0.55 -7.02
N ASN A 60 -25.66 0.29 -6.86
CA ASN A 60 -25.17 -0.79 -6.02
C ASN A 60 -24.64 -0.31 -4.67
N ASN A 61 -24.70 0.98 -4.35
CA ASN A 61 -24.09 1.56 -3.15
C ASN A 61 -22.63 1.10 -2.96
N ALA A 62 -21.86 1.09 -4.06
CA ALA A 62 -20.48 0.66 -4.03
C ALA A 62 -19.62 1.71 -3.32
N ARG A 63 -18.68 1.26 -2.48
CA ARG A 63 -17.78 2.16 -1.73
C ARG A 63 -16.36 2.17 -2.28
N LEU A 64 -16.04 1.23 -3.18
CA LEU A 64 -14.76 1.11 -3.86
C LEU A 64 -14.97 0.70 -5.32
N VAL A 65 -14.28 1.39 -6.23
CA VAL A 65 -14.08 0.96 -7.62
C VAL A 65 -12.60 0.71 -7.85
N ILE A 66 -12.25 -0.43 -8.42
CA ILE A 66 -10.90 -0.78 -8.86
C ILE A 66 -10.93 -0.89 -10.38
N ILE A 67 -10.04 -0.18 -11.06
CA ILE A 67 -9.86 -0.24 -12.51
C ILE A 67 -8.46 -0.75 -12.82
N ASP A 68 -8.36 -1.82 -13.61
CA ASP A 68 -7.15 -2.61 -13.78
C ASP A 68 -6.92 -3.13 -15.21
N PRO A 69 -5.98 -2.58 -16.00
CA PRO A 69 -5.16 -1.41 -15.75
C PRO A 69 -5.87 -0.14 -16.27
N VAL A 70 -5.56 1.01 -15.70
CA VAL A 70 -6.08 2.32 -16.15
C VAL A 70 -5.86 2.55 -17.65
N GLN A 71 -4.75 2.04 -18.20
CA GLN A 71 -4.41 2.14 -19.62
C GLN A 71 -5.46 1.50 -20.53
N ALA A 72 -6.11 0.42 -20.11
CA ALA A 72 -7.10 -0.28 -20.92
C ALA A 72 -8.44 0.48 -21.00
N PHE A 73 -8.69 1.42 -20.08
CA PHE A 73 -9.97 2.12 -19.96
C PHE A 73 -9.89 3.62 -20.32
N LEU A 74 -8.73 4.15 -20.74
CA LEU A 74 -8.61 5.57 -21.13
C LEU A 74 -9.46 5.92 -22.38
N GLY A 75 -9.71 4.94 -23.24
CA GLY A 75 -10.35 5.13 -24.55
C GLY A 75 -9.34 5.04 -25.69
N THR A 76 -9.81 4.65 -26.88
CA THR A 76 -8.95 4.38 -28.05
C THR A 76 -8.26 5.62 -28.61
N ASP A 77 -8.81 6.80 -28.37
CA ASP A 77 -8.36 8.06 -28.95
C ASP A 77 -7.63 8.97 -27.94
N VAL A 78 -7.23 8.42 -26.79
CA VAL A 78 -6.60 9.17 -25.69
C VAL A 78 -5.12 8.83 -25.57
N ASP A 79 -4.25 9.81 -25.77
CA ASP A 79 -2.82 9.72 -25.49
C ASP A 79 -2.55 10.08 -24.03
N MET A 80 -2.10 9.09 -23.25
CA MET A 80 -1.75 9.27 -21.83
C MET A 80 -0.64 10.29 -21.57
N ASN A 81 0.17 10.61 -22.57
CA ASN A 81 1.23 11.61 -22.46
C ASN A 81 0.71 13.04 -22.71
N ARG A 82 -0.52 13.18 -23.20
CA ARG A 82 -1.13 14.49 -23.49
C ARG A 82 -1.99 14.95 -22.31
N ALA A 83 -1.44 15.88 -21.54
CA ALA A 83 -2.07 16.52 -20.40
C ALA A 83 -3.53 16.95 -20.65
N ASN A 84 -3.79 17.53 -21.82
CA ASN A 84 -5.10 18.06 -22.19
C ASN A 84 -6.17 16.97 -22.43
N GLU A 85 -5.77 15.73 -22.69
CA GLU A 85 -6.68 14.60 -22.92
C GLU A 85 -6.92 13.82 -21.61
N VAL A 86 -5.88 13.68 -20.78
CA VAL A 86 -5.96 12.93 -19.53
C VAL A 86 -6.67 13.71 -18.41
N ARG A 87 -6.37 15.01 -18.27
CA ARG A 87 -6.91 15.81 -17.15
C ARG A 87 -8.44 15.83 -17.07
N PRO A 88 -9.20 16.00 -18.18
CA PRO A 88 -10.66 15.95 -18.12
C PRO A 88 -11.21 14.63 -17.58
N ILE A 89 -10.60 13.50 -17.97
CA ILE A 89 -11.00 12.16 -17.53
C ILE A 89 -10.81 12.03 -16.01
N PHE A 90 -9.63 12.34 -15.51
CA PHE A 90 -9.33 12.24 -14.08
C PHE A 90 -10.12 13.25 -13.24
N ARG A 91 -10.44 14.42 -13.80
CA ARG A 91 -11.34 15.38 -13.16
C ARG A 91 -12.74 14.80 -13.02
N SER A 92 -13.27 14.19 -14.09
CA SER A 92 -14.58 13.53 -14.05
C SER A 92 -14.63 12.42 -13.00
N LEU A 93 -13.61 11.56 -12.93
CA LEU A 93 -13.50 10.55 -11.88
C LEU A 93 -13.46 11.16 -10.47
N GLY A 94 -12.71 12.26 -10.30
CA GLY A 94 -12.69 13.02 -9.05
C GLY A 94 -14.06 13.56 -8.65
N ASP A 95 -14.81 14.10 -9.61
CA ASP A 95 -16.17 14.62 -9.39
C ASP A 95 -17.14 13.49 -9.02
N ILE A 96 -17.03 12.31 -9.67
CA ILE A 96 -17.80 11.10 -9.33
C ILE A 96 -17.48 10.63 -7.91
N ALA A 97 -16.20 10.50 -7.57
CA ALA A 97 -15.76 10.08 -6.24
C ALA A 97 -16.27 11.04 -5.16
N GLN A 98 -16.19 12.37 -5.41
CA GLN A 98 -16.71 13.38 -4.49
C GLN A 98 -18.23 13.30 -4.32
N ALA A 99 -18.98 13.14 -5.42
CA ALA A 99 -20.43 13.11 -5.39
C ALA A 99 -21.00 11.84 -4.74
N THR A 100 -20.28 10.73 -4.81
CA THR A 100 -20.74 9.42 -4.32
C THR A 100 -20.11 9.01 -2.99
N GLY A 101 -19.00 9.63 -2.59
CA GLY A 101 -18.19 9.17 -1.46
C GLY A 101 -17.44 7.85 -1.73
N CYS A 102 -17.44 7.37 -2.98
CA CYS A 102 -16.76 6.13 -3.37
C CYS A 102 -15.26 6.40 -3.60
N ALA A 103 -14.41 5.51 -3.08
CA ALA A 103 -12.99 5.50 -3.44
C ALA A 103 -12.82 4.91 -4.85
N ILE A 104 -11.98 5.52 -5.69
CA ILE A 104 -11.63 4.99 -7.01
C ILE A 104 -10.13 4.73 -7.01
N VAL A 105 -9.75 3.46 -7.16
CA VAL A 105 -8.38 2.97 -7.22
C VAL A 105 -8.08 2.58 -8.65
N LEU A 106 -6.99 3.13 -9.18
CA LEU A 106 -6.53 2.89 -10.53
C LEU A 106 -5.22 2.11 -10.43
N ILE A 107 -5.21 0.88 -10.96
CA ILE A 107 -3.98 0.12 -11.12
C ILE A 107 -3.38 0.52 -12.45
N GLY A 108 -2.08 0.75 -12.51
CA GLY A 108 -1.45 1.00 -13.79
C GLY A 108 0.02 0.69 -13.80
N HIS A 109 0.49 0.41 -15.02
CA HIS A 109 1.86 0.01 -15.26
C HIS A 109 2.81 1.18 -15.40
N LEU A 110 4.02 1.00 -14.87
CA LEU A 110 5.13 1.92 -15.04
C LEU A 110 5.68 1.80 -16.47
N ASN A 111 6.00 2.93 -17.09
CA ASN A 111 6.71 2.93 -18.37
C ASN A 111 8.17 2.51 -18.17
N LYS A 112 8.71 1.69 -19.07
CA LYS A 112 10.08 1.11 -19.03
C LYS A 112 11.23 2.12 -19.27
N ALA A 113 11.02 3.42 -19.14
CA ALA A 113 12.07 4.40 -19.44
C ALA A 113 13.16 4.41 -18.34
N ALA A 114 14.39 4.09 -18.73
CA ALA A 114 15.57 4.21 -17.87
C ALA A 114 15.96 5.69 -17.72
N GLY A 115 16.29 6.12 -16.49
CA GLY A 115 16.97 7.41 -16.23
C GLY A 115 16.12 8.58 -15.74
N THR A 116 14.80 8.46 -15.58
CA THR A 116 13.94 9.51 -14.99
C THR A 116 13.52 9.19 -13.54
N GLN A 117 13.35 10.24 -12.70
CA GLN A 117 12.97 10.07 -11.29
C GLN A 117 11.67 9.29 -11.12
N SER A 118 11.54 8.60 -9.99
CA SER A 118 10.43 7.71 -9.63
C SER A 118 9.04 8.31 -9.83
N THR A 119 8.85 9.56 -9.42
CA THR A 119 7.58 10.30 -9.56
C THR A 119 7.14 10.42 -11.04
N TYR A 120 8.08 10.40 -11.99
CA TYR A 120 7.79 10.47 -13.43
C TYR A 120 7.51 9.10 -14.07
N ARG A 121 7.82 7.99 -13.37
CA ARG A 121 7.55 6.64 -13.89
C ARG A 121 6.17 6.10 -13.53
N GLY A 122 5.54 6.63 -12.47
CA GLY A 122 4.31 6.14 -11.85
C GLY A 122 3.23 5.65 -12.82
N LEU A 123 2.96 6.39 -13.89
CA LEU A 123 1.98 6.03 -14.93
C LEU A 123 2.30 6.66 -16.32
N GLY A 124 3.54 7.12 -16.53
CA GLY A 124 3.92 7.82 -17.76
C GLY A 124 3.41 9.27 -17.88
N SER A 125 2.77 9.84 -16.86
CA SER A 125 2.19 11.19 -16.94
C SER A 125 2.23 11.93 -15.61
N ILE A 126 2.92 13.08 -15.58
CA ILE A 126 2.93 14.05 -14.47
C ILE A 126 1.49 14.46 -14.13
N ASP A 127 0.62 14.54 -15.14
CA ASP A 127 -0.76 14.99 -14.97
C ASP A 127 -1.60 14.01 -14.17
N ILE A 128 -1.37 12.71 -14.33
CA ILE A 128 -2.03 11.71 -13.50
C ILE A 128 -1.56 11.85 -12.05
N THR A 129 -0.24 11.93 -11.83
CA THR A 129 0.33 12.15 -10.51
C THR A 129 -0.22 13.42 -9.86
N ALA A 130 -0.45 14.49 -10.62
CA ALA A 130 -1.05 15.72 -10.13
C ALA A 130 -2.52 15.53 -9.72
N ALA A 131 -3.30 14.78 -10.49
CA ALA A 131 -4.74 14.61 -10.28
C ALA A 131 -5.09 13.69 -9.10
N VAL A 132 -4.30 12.64 -8.84
CA VAL A 132 -4.62 11.66 -7.77
C VAL A 132 -4.32 12.20 -6.38
N ARG A 133 -5.11 11.80 -5.37
CA ARG A 133 -4.90 12.21 -3.96
C ARG A 133 -3.85 11.37 -3.25
N SER A 134 -3.74 10.10 -3.64
CA SER A 134 -2.82 9.09 -3.11
C SER A 134 -2.09 8.42 -4.27
N LEU A 135 -0.79 8.19 -4.14
CA LEU A 135 0.00 7.40 -5.08
C LEU A 135 0.79 6.36 -4.30
N LEU A 136 0.49 5.10 -4.58
CA LEU A 136 1.20 3.94 -4.07
C LEU A 136 2.06 3.35 -5.17
N PHE A 137 3.32 3.09 -4.86
CA PHE A 137 4.29 2.49 -5.75
C PHE A 137 4.64 1.09 -5.24
N ILE A 138 4.61 0.08 -6.11
CA ILE A 138 5.02 -1.28 -5.78
C ILE A 138 6.18 -1.68 -6.70
N GLY A 139 7.30 -2.10 -6.11
CA GLY A 139 8.47 -2.59 -6.86
C GLY A 139 9.05 -3.87 -6.27
N LYS A 140 9.79 -4.61 -7.10
CA LYS A 140 10.54 -5.80 -6.68
C LYS A 140 11.91 -5.41 -6.13
N LEU A 141 12.36 -6.04 -5.05
CA LEU A 141 13.76 -5.96 -4.68
C LEU A 141 14.61 -6.74 -5.70
N LYS A 142 15.79 -6.21 -6.01
CA LYS A 142 16.68 -6.80 -7.03
C LYS A 142 17.25 -8.13 -6.54
N ASP A 143 17.67 -8.17 -5.28
CA ASP A 143 18.33 -9.32 -4.68
C ASP A 143 17.35 -10.30 -4.00
N SER A 144 16.05 -9.99 -4.00
CA SER A 144 14.99 -10.87 -3.50
C SER A 144 13.77 -10.83 -4.43
N PRO A 145 13.70 -11.74 -5.44
CA PRO A 145 12.71 -11.68 -6.51
C PRO A 145 11.29 -12.01 -6.06
N THR A 146 11.08 -12.53 -4.84
CA THR A 146 9.76 -12.72 -4.23
C THR A 146 9.36 -11.59 -3.31
N THR A 147 10.31 -10.75 -2.86
CA THR A 147 10.03 -9.58 -2.03
C THR A 147 9.61 -8.39 -2.88
N ARG A 148 8.56 -7.70 -2.42
CA ARG A 148 8.04 -6.47 -2.98
C ARG A 148 8.02 -5.41 -1.89
N VAL A 149 8.15 -4.15 -2.29
CA VAL A 149 7.98 -3.01 -1.38
C VAL A 149 6.89 -2.10 -1.92
N LEU A 150 5.90 -1.83 -1.07
CA LEU A 150 4.88 -0.80 -1.21
C LEU A 150 5.40 0.51 -0.62
N ILE A 151 5.42 1.57 -1.41
CA ILE A 151 5.88 2.90 -1.04
C ILE A 151 4.73 3.88 -1.23
N HIS A 152 4.44 4.69 -0.22
CA HIS A 152 3.46 5.76 -0.34
C HIS A 152 4.19 7.00 -0.87
N GLU A 153 4.15 7.23 -2.17
CA GLU A 153 4.91 8.29 -2.85
C GLU A 153 4.23 9.66 -2.69
N LYS A 154 2.89 9.68 -2.77
CA LYS A 154 2.09 10.91 -2.63
C LYS A 154 0.92 10.67 -1.70
N SER A 155 0.76 11.55 -0.72
CA SER A 155 -0.45 11.68 0.10
C SER A 155 -0.83 13.15 0.20
N SER A 156 -2.07 13.48 -0.17
CA SER A 156 -2.53 14.88 -0.14
C SER A 156 -3.11 15.31 1.21
N LEU A 157 -3.50 14.37 2.07
CA LEU A 157 -4.27 14.62 3.29
C LEU A 157 -3.50 14.31 4.57
N ALA A 158 -2.33 13.69 4.46
CA ALA A 158 -1.46 13.33 5.58
C ALA A 158 -0.02 13.20 5.08
N PRO A 159 1.00 13.14 5.95
CA PRO A 159 2.32 12.67 5.56
C PRO A 159 2.23 11.31 4.86
N PRO A 160 3.09 11.01 3.86
CA PRO A 160 3.11 9.69 3.27
C PRO A 160 3.38 8.60 4.32
N GLY A 161 2.73 7.45 4.12
CA GLY A 161 2.84 6.31 5.02
C GLY A 161 4.23 5.68 4.98
N GLN A 162 4.57 4.92 6.03
CA GLN A 162 5.79 4.13 6.03
C GLN A 162 5.77 3.08 4.92
N SER A 163 6.88 2.91 4.19
CA SER A 163 7.01 1.84 3.20
C SER A 163 6.94 0.46 3.87
N LEU A 164 6.24 -0.46 3.22
CA LEU A 164 5.99 -1.81 3.71
C LEU A 164 6.50 -2.84 2.71
N ALA A 165 7.22 -3.84 3.18
CA ALA A 165 7.61 -4.99 2.39
C ALA A 165 6.63 -6.16 2.59
N PHE A 166 6.46 -6.94 1.53
CA PHE A 166 5.71 -8.20 1.53
C PHE A 166 6.37 -9.20 0.58
N SER A 167 6.18 -10.49 0.84
CA SER A 167 6.57 -11.56 -0.08
C SER A 167 5.37 -11.95 -0.96
N LEU A 168 5.66 -12.31 -2.21
CA LEU A 168 4.69 -12.81 -3.17
C LEU A 168 5.43 -13.71 -4.19
N GLY A 169 5.11 -15.01 -4.21
CA GLY A 169 5.64 -15.97 -5.19
C GLY A 169 6.26 -17.25 -4.62
N ASP A 170 6.21 -17.46 -3.31
CA ASP A 170 6.52 -18.76 -2.69
C ASP A 170 5.23 -19.59 -2.55
N GLU A 171 5.32 -20.89 -2.24
CA GLU A 171 4.15 -21.76 -1.92
C GLU A 171 3.26 -21.21 -0.79
N LYS A 172 3.73 -20.19 -0.06
CA LYS A 172 3.07 -19.51 1.05
C LYS A 172 2.11 -18.38 0.64
N GLY A 173 2.04 -18.01 -0.64
CA GLY A 173 1.17 -16.93 -1.12
C GLY A 173 1.68 -15.54 -0.72
N PHE A 174 0.76 -14.65 -0.31
CA PHE A 174 1.05 -13.28 0.11
C PHE A 174 1.33 -13.20 1.62
N GLU A 175 2.45 -12.61 2.03
CA GLU A 175 2.78 -12.41 3.45
C GLU A 175 3.40 -11.03 3.70
N TRP A 176 2.90 -10.30 4.69
CA TRP A 176 3.50 -9.05 5.13
C TRP A 176 4.82 -9.31 5.85
N ILE A 177 5.90 -8.66 5.40
CA ILE A 177 7.19 -8.64 6.10
C ILE A 177 7.20 -7.50 7.12
N GLY A 178 6.69 -6.34 6.72
CA GLY A 178 6.54 -5.17 7.60
C GLY A 178 7.31 -3.95 7.10
N ALA A 179 7.71 -3.09 8.03
CA ALA A 179 8.35 -1.82 7.73
C ALA A 179 9.70 -1.94 7.01
N TYR A 180 9.82 -1.28 5.85
CA TYR A 180 11.03 -1.29 5.03
C TYR A 180 11.54 0.13 4.76
N ASP A 181 12.86 0.35 4.77
CA ASP A 181 13.47 1.68 4.60
C ASP A 181 14.10 1.81 3.22
N ILE A 182 13.28 2.18 2.23
CA ILE A 182 13.70 2.41 0.85
C ILE A 182 12.83 3.50 0.22
N THR A 183 13.43 4.31 -0.64
CA THR A 183 12.71 5.30 -1.48
C THR A 183 12.32 4.69 -2.82
N ALA A 184 11.34 5.30 -3.50
CA ALA A 184 10.94 4.84 -4.83
C ALA A 184 12.10 4.97 -5.85
N ASP A 185 12.93 6.00 -5.73
CA ASP A 185 14.14 6.17 -6.55
C ASP A 185 15.16 5.06 -6.32
N GLU A 186 15.43 4.69 -5.06
CA GLU A 186 16.37 3.61 -4.71
C GLU A 186 15.87 2.25 -5.25
N LEU A 187 14.57 1.98 -5.08
CA LEU A 187 13.93 0.76 -5.56
C LEU A 187 13.97 0.66 -7.08
N LEU A 188 13.74 1.76 -7.79
CA LEU A 188 13.74 1.81 -9.25
C LEU A 188 15.14 1.84 -9.88
N ALA A 189 16.13 2.37 -9.17
CA ALA A 189 17.53 2.33 -9.60
C ALA A 189 18.15 0.93 -9.42
N GLY A 190 17.47 0.04 -8.69
CA GLY A 190 18.03 -1.26 -8.30
C GLY A 190 19.26 -1.10 -7.42
N THR A 191 19.31 0.00 -6.65
CA THR A 191 20.37 0.32 -5.69
C THR A 191 19.86 0.08 -4.28
N ASP A 192 19.19 -1.06 -4.03
CA ASP A 192 18.90 -1.52 -2.68
C ASP A 192 20.21 -2.01 -2.04
N THR A 193 21.05 -1.06 -1.66
CA THR A 193 22.36 -1.33 -1.06
C THR A 193 22.19 -2.01 0.30
N ALA A 194 21.98 -3.33 0.33
CA ALA A 194 21.91 -4.19 1.51
C ALA A 194 21.14 -3.58 2.70
N LYS A 195 20.07 -2.82 2.43
CA LYS A 195 19.22 -2.25 3.48
C LYS A 195 18.26 -3.35 3.94
N THR A 196 18.59 -4.00 5.04
CA THR A 196 17.70 -4.89 5.80
C THR A 196 16.54 -4.10 6.42
N GLU A 197 15.55 -4.77 7.02
CA GLU A 197 14.49 -4.13 7.84
C GLU A 197 15.01 -2.89 8.58
N SER A 198 14.26 -1.78 8.59
CA SER A 198 14.77 -0.56 9.21
C SER A 198 15.24 -0.84 10.65
N LYS A 199 16.35 -0.24 11.10
CA LYS A 199 16.82 -0.42 12.50
C LYS A 199 15.73 -0.08 13.53
N THR A 200 14.77 0.77 13.16
CA THR A 200 13.59 1.09 13.96
C THR A 200 12.60 -0.08 14.02
N ALA A 201 12.36 -0.77 12.90
CA ALA A 201 11.50 -1.95 12.82
C ALA A 201 12.14 -3.15 13.55
N GLN A 202 13.44 -3.39 13.33
CA GLN A 202 14.20 -4.39 14.08
C GLN A 202 14.15 -4.13 15.59
N ALA A 203 14.29 -2.87 16.01
CA ALA A 203 14.14 -2.50 17.42
C ALA A 203 12.73 -2.77 17.93
N GLN A 204 11.70 -2.45 17.14
CA GLN A 204 10.31 -2.67 17.52
C GLN A 204 10.00 -4.17 17.69
N MET A 205 10.38 -5.01 16.72
CA MET A 205 10.22 -6.46 16.81
C MET A 205 10.97 -7.04 18.00
N LEU A 206 12.23 -6.63 18.20
CA LEU A 206 13.03 -7.10 19.33
C LEU A 206 12.42 -6.71 20.67
N ILE A 207 11.91 -5.47 20.82
CA ILE A 207 11.23 -5.05 22.06
C ILE A 207 9.97 -5.87 22.29
N LEU A 208 9.17 -6.13 21.25
CA LEU A 208 7.96 -6.93 21.35
C LEU A 208 8.28 -8.39 21.72
N GLU A 209 9.34 -8.97 21.14
CA GLU A 209 9.81 -10.33 21.42
C GLU A 209 10.34 -10.49 22.86
N LEU A 210 11.18 -9.56 23.31
CA LEU A 210 11.78 -9.60 24.65
C LEU A 210 10.73 -9.45 25.77
N LEU A 211 9.63 -8.76 25.48
CA LEU A 211 8.55 -8.47 26.43
C LEU A 211 7.29 -9.31 26.18
N ALA A 212 7.35 -10.30 25.29
CA ALA A 212 6.25 -11.22 25.03
C ALA A 212 5.87 -12.04 26.27
N ASP A 213 4.67 -12.61 26.28
CA ASP A 213 4.16 -13.49 27.35
C ASP A 213 4.17 -12.86 28.75
N GLY A 214 3.93 -11.54 28.83
CA GLY A 214 3.88 -10.80 30.09
C GLY A 214 5.24 -10.58 30.76
N LYS A 215 6.34 -10.83 30.05
CA LYS A 215 7.70 -10.60 30.57
C LYS A 215 7.92 -9.13 30.92
N ARG A 216 8.48 -8.91 32.09
CA ARG A 216 8.93 -7.60 32.58
C ARG A 216 10.45 -7.57 32.54
N MET A 217 11.03 -6.49 32.02
CA MET A 217 12.48 -6.37 31.87
C MET A 217 12.96 -4.99 32.32
N PRO A 218 14.07 -4.87 33.07
CA PRO A 218 14.67 -3.57 33.38
C PRO A 218 14.96 -2.76 32.10
N SER A 219 14.59 -1.48 32.07
CA SER A 219 14.79 -0.61 30.90
C SER A 219 16.25 -0.53 30.49
N ALA A 220 17.19 -0.60 31.44
CA ALA A 220 18.62 -0.62 31.16
C ALA A 220 19.07 -1.90 30.43
N GLU A 221 18.48 -3.06 30.78
CA GLU A 221 18.77 -4.33 30.11
C GLU A 221 18.13 -4.39 28.72
N LEU A 222 16.90 -3.86 28.59
CA LEU A 222 16.25 -3.70 27.29
C LEU A 222 17.07 -2.79 26.37
N GLU A 223 17.57 -1.66 26.89
CA GLU A 223 18.46 -0.76 26.14
C GLU A 223 19.77 -1.44 25.74
N LYS A 224 20.36 -2.23 26.64
CA LYS A 224 21.57 -3.00 26.35
C LYS A 224 21.33 -4.02 25.22
N ALA A 225 20.26 -4.81 25.30
CA ALA A 225 19.93 -5.82 24.30
C ALA A 225 19.67 -5.22 22.91
N VAL A 226 19.01 -4.05 22.86
CA VAL A 226 18.79 -3.32 21.61
C VAL A 226 20.12 -2.74 21.07
N ASN A 227 20.95 -2.15 21.93
CA ASN A 227 22.26 -1.62 21.54
C ASN A 227 23.22 -2.70 21.05
N GLU A 228 23.21 -3.90 21.64
CA GLU A 228 24.01 -5.06 21.22
C GLU A 228 23.69 -5.50 19.78
N ARG A 229 22.49 -5.21 19.28
CA ARG A 229 22.13 -5.38 17.85
C ARG A 229 22.54 -4.20 16.96
N GLY A 230 23.36 -3.28 17.45
CA GLY A 230 23.87 -2.14 16.69
C GLY A 230 22.82 -1.04 16.43
N ILE A 231 21.78 -0.98 17.25
CA ILE A 231 20.69 0.00 17.15
C ILE A 231 20.98 1.17 18.11
N SER A 232 20.87 2.40 17.63
CA SER A 232 21.16 3.58 18.46
C SER A 232 20.02 3.88 19.45
N SER A 233 20.33 4.54 20.57
CA SER A 233 19.31 5.01 21.54
C SER A 233 18.25 5.92 20.91
N ARG A 234 18.63 6.73 19.90
CA ARG A 234 17.68 7.56 19.15
C ARG A 234 16.68 6.69 18.38
N THR A 235 17.17 5.65 17.71
CA THR A 235 16.35 4.68 16.96
C THR A 235 15.42 3.90 17.90
N MET A 236 15.94 3.47 19.05
CA MET A 236 15.14 2.81 20.08
C MET A 236 14.02 3.70 20.62
N ARG A 237 14.28 4.99 20.86
CA ARG A 237 13.25 5.95 21.29
C ARG A 237 12.13 6.07 20.25
N THR A 238 12.48 6.13 18.96
CA THR A 238 11.51 6.12 17.87
C THR A 238 10.70 4.81 17.85
N ALA A 239 11.36 3.67 18.06
CA ALA A 239 10.68 2.37 18.11
C ALA A 239 9.70 2.27 19.31
N LYS A 240 10.12 2.68 20.52
CA LYS A 240 9.24 2.78 21.70
C LYS A 240 8.02 3.67 21.40
N SER A 241 8.23 4.82 20.77
CA SER A 241 7.15 5.74 20.38
C SER A 241 6.17 5.13 19.36
N ARG A 242 6.61 4.19 18.52
CA ARG A 242 5.75 3.50 17.55
C ARG A 242 4.95 2.35 18.15
N ILE A 243 5.50 1.68 19.17
CA ILE A 243 4.74 0.67 19.95
C ILE A 243 3.60 1.35 20.72
N GLY A 244 3.78 2.62 21.09
CA GLY A 244 2.74 3.46 21.69
C GLY A 244 2.33 2.95 23.07
N ASP A 245 1.06 3.13 23.41
CA ASP A 245 0.50 2.88 24.76
C ASP A 245 0.57 1.42 25.22
N ARG A 246 0.88 0.50 24.31
CA ARG A 246 1.09 -0.92 24.62
C ARG A 246 2.37 -1.15 25.43
N LEU A 247 3.40 -0.32 25.22
CA LEU A 247 4.66 -0.41 25.96
C LEU A 247 4.60 0.47 27.20
N VAL A 248 4.59 -0.15 28.38
CA VAL A 248 4.57 0.55 29.67
C VAL A 248 5.97 0.58 30.26
N THR A 249 6.34 1.70 30.86
CA THR A 249 7.56 1.84 31.67
C THR A 249 7.16 2.36 33.05
N GLU A 250 7.41 1.57 34.08
CA GLU A 250 7.08 1.90 35.47
C GLU A 250 8.31 1.86 36.36
N LYS A 251 8.23 2.48 37.53
CA LYS A 251 9.30 2.44 38.51
C LYS A 251 9.03 1.30 39.51
N ASP A 252 9.93 0.33 39.56
CA ASP A 252 9.93 -0.76 40.53
C ASP A 252 11.16 -0.63 41.43
N GLY A 253 10.94 -0.19 42.67
CA GLY A 253 12.00 0.17 43.61
C GLY A 253 12.91 1.28 43.08
N THR A 254 14.19 0.94 42.83
CA THR A 254 15.20 1.86 42.27
C THR A 254 15.37 1.74 40.76
N ALA A 255 14.70 0.78 40.11
CA ALA A 255 14.83 0.52 38.68
C ALA A 255 13.58 0.96 37.90
N TRP A 256 13.78 1.26 36.62
CA TRP A 256 12.68 1.40 35.66
C TRP A 256 12.50 0.07 34.93
N VAL A 257 11.28 -0.44 34.88
CA VAL A 257 10.93 -1.73 34.29
C VAL A 257 9.96 -1.50 33.14
N CYS A 258 10.22 -2.16 32.00
CA CYS A 258 9.39 -2.15 30.81
C CYS A 258 8.60 -3.46 30.70
N TYR A 259 7.35 -3.38 30.28
CA TYR A 259 6.50 -4.53 29.95
C TYR A 259 5.42 -4.14 28.94
N LEU A 260 4.81 -5.12 28.27
CA LEU A 260 3.66 -4.89 27.40
C LEU A 260 2.37 -5.02 28.21
N ARG A 261 1.48 -4.03 28.12
CA ARG A 261 0.12 -4.19 28.61
C ARG A 261 -0.71 -4.95 27.58
N ASP A 262 -1.67 -5.73 28.06
CA ASP A 262 -2.72 -6.33 27.22
C ASP A 262 -3.65 -5.26 26.63
#